data_AF-K1Y2L4-F1
#
_entry.id   AF-K1Y2L4-F1
#
_cell.length_a   1.000
_cell.length_b   1.000
_cell.length_c   1.000
_cell.angle_alpha   90.00
_cell.angle_beta   90.00
_cell.angle_gamma   90.00
#
_symmetry.space_group_name_H-M   'P 1'
#
loop_
_entity.id
_entity.type
_entity.pdbx_description
1 polymer ?
#
loop_
_entity_poly.entity_id
_entity_poly.type
_entity_poly.pdbx_seq_one_letter_code
_entity_poly.pdbx_strand_id
1 'polypeptide(L)'
;MQFFTLPVFALLATAALAMPAENEARALEARADCSRILPACNGGRVVGQTNCRCSGQKEQCDLWTCPGGKPNVMVCGQSGTGCVWI
;
A
#
# COMPACT_ATOMS: atom_id res chain seq x y z
N MET A 1 45.20 32.86 40.97
CA MET A 1 44.57 31.54 41.13
C MET A 1 43.17 31.61 40.54
N GLN A 2 42.88 30.68 39.63
CA GLN A 2 41.55 30.22 39.13
C GLN A 2 40.65 31.25 38.42
N PHE A 3 40.27 30.92 37.17
CA PHE A 3 38.88 30.77 36.70
C PHE A 3 38.99 30.09 35.30
N PHE A 4 38.96 28.76 35.26
CA PHE A 4 37.78 27.95 34.92
C PHE A 4 37.40 27.98 33.43
N THR A 5 37.77 26.85 32.79
CA THR A 5 36.94 26.03 31.89
C THR A 5 36.48 26.59 30.55
N LEU A 6 37.09 26.02 29.51
CA LEU A 6 36.56 25.82 28.16
C LEU A 6 35.06 25.46 28.16
N PRO A 7 34.20 26.15 27.38
CA PRO A 7 32.95 25.57 26.95
C PRO A 7 33.16 24.93 25.58
N VAL A 8 33.38 23.62 25.61
CA VAL A 8 32.93 22.71 24.54
C VAL A 8 31.40 22.79 24.51
N PHE A 9 30.80 22.54 23.34
CA PHE A 9 29.37 22.35 23.03
C PHE A 9 28.65 23.51 22.34
N ALA A 10 28.71 23.48 21.01
CA ALA A 10 27.57 23.84 20.17
C ALA A 10 27.52 22.94 18.92
N LEU A 11 27.57 21.62 19.12
CA LEU A 11 27.18 20.63 18.10
C LEU A 11 25.67 20.43 18.20
N LEU A 12 24.89 21.33 17.60
CA LEU A 12 23.44 21.18 17.41
C LEU A 12 23.10 21.60 15.98
N ALA A 13 23.64 20.85 15.01
CA ALA A 13 23.06 20.82 13.68
C ALA A 13 21.83 19.91 13.75
N THR A 14 20.70 20.56 13.90
CA THR A 14 19.33 20.06 13.90
C THR A 14 19.13 18.90 12.94
N ALA A 15 18.50 17.85 13.47
CA ALA A 15 17.97 16.72 12.73
C ALA A 15 17.26 17.19 11.46
N ALA A 16 17.86 16.92 10.31
CA ALA A 16 17.11 16.80 9.08
C ALA A 16 16.16 15.61 9.30
N LEU A 17 14.94 15.92 9.74
CA LEU A 17 13.81 15.02 9.70
C LEU A 17 13.75 14.54 8.25
N ALA A 18 14.25 13.33 8.02
CA ALA A 18 13.89 12.55 6.86
C ALA A 18 12.37 12.41 6.93
N MET A 19 11.66 13.32 6.26
CA MET A 19 10.25 13.16 5.99
C MET A 19 10.13 11.87 5.17
N PRO A 20 9.57 10.79 5.74
CA PRO A 20 9.20 9.69 4.87
C PRO A 20 8.14 10.26 3.92
N ALA A 21 8.25 9.94 2.64
CA ALA A 21 7.26 10.33 1.65
C ALA A 21 5.93 9.62 1.98
N GLU A 22 5.16 10.15 2.92
CA GLU A 22 3.86 9.61 3.35
C GLU A 22 2.80 9.71 2.24
N ASN A 23 3.12 10.40 1.14
CA ASN A 23 2.23 10.56 0.00
C ASN A 23 2.11 9.31 -0.87
N GLU A 24 3.11 8.42 -0.85
CA GLU A 24 3.06 7.16 -1.62
C GLU A 24 2.25 6.07 -0.89
N ALA A 25 2.15 6.13 0.45
CA ALA A 25 1.41 5.15 1.26
C ALA A 25 -0.11 5.34 1.16
N ARG A 26 -0.59 6.60 1.12
CA ARG A 26 -2.02 6.91 1.06
C ARG A 26 -2.69 6.46 -0.25
N ALA A 27 -1.95 6.37 -1.34
CA ALA A 27 -2.46 5.85 -2.61
C ALA A 27 -2.66 4.32 -2.61
N LEU A 28 -1.92 3.60 -1.77
CA LEU A 28 -2.10 2.15 -1.56
C LEU A 28 -3.24 1.85 -0.58
N GLU A 29 -3.44 2.71 0.43
CA GLU A 29 -4.52 2.52 1.42
C GLU A 29 -5.94 2.70 0.84
N ALA A 30 -6.09 3.44 -0.26
CA ALA A 30 -7.39 3.61 -0.92
C ALA A 30 -7.83 2.40 -1.76
N ARG A 31 -6.91 1.47 -2.08
CA ARG A 31 -7.21 0.33 -2.95
C ARG A 31 -7.78 -0.85 -2.15
N ALA A 32 -8.83 -1.46 -2.68
CA ALA A 32 -9.40 -2.68 -2.12
C ALA A 32 -8.37 -3.82 -2.08
N ASP A 33 -8.08 -4.30 -0.88
CA ASP A 33 -7.22 -5.45 -0.68
C ASP A 33 -8.03 -6.76 -0.77
N CYS A 34 -8.05 -7.33 -1.97
CA CYS A 34 -8.69 -8.62 -2.24
C CYS A 34 -8.14 -9.78 -1.38
N SER A 35 -6.90 -9.70 -0.91
CA SER A 35 -6.32 -10.75 -0.04
C SER A 35 -6.95 -10.78 1.36
N ARG A 36 -7.51 -9.63 1.79
CA ARG A 36 -8.26 -9.49 3.04
C ARG A 36 -9.75 -9.76 2.87
N ILE A 37 -10.30 -9.43 1.71
CA ILE A 37 -11.74 -9.63 1.40
C ILE A 37 -12.03 -11.11 1.10
N LEU A 38 -11.12 -11.78 0.39
CA LEU A 38 -11.28 -13.17 -0.04
C LEU A 38 -10.18 -14.05 0.58
N PRO A 39 -10.51 -14.94 1.52
CA PRO A 39 -9.54 -15.86 2.12
C PRO A 39 -8.83 -16.75 1.09
N ALA A 40 -9.53 -17.12 0.00
CA ALA A 40 -8.94 -17.89 -1.10
C ALA A 40 -7.88 -17.11 -1.90
N CYS A 41 -7.85 -15.78 -1.78
CA CYS A 41 -6.82 -14.92 -2.35
C CYS A 41 -5.83 -14.41 -1.31
N ASN A 42 -5.83 -14.96 -0.08
CA ASN A 42 -4.85 -14.61 0.92
C ASN A 42 -3.44 -14.99 0.44
N GLY A 43 -2.52 -14.03 0.37
CA GLY A 43 -1.21 -14.20 -0.26
C GLY A 43 -1.21 -13.97 -1.78
N GLY A 44 -2.33 -13.55 -2.36
CA GLY A 44 -2.40 -13.07 -3.74
C GLY A 44 -1.77 -11.69 -3.90
N ARG A 45 -1.52 -11.30 -5.16
CA ARG A 45 -0.98 -9.97 -5.48
C ARG A 45 -1.65 -9.36 -6.70
N VAL A 46 -1.67 -8.03 -6.73
CA VAL A 46 -2.05 -7.28 -7.93
C VAL A 46 -1.00 -7.51 -9.02
N VAL A 47 -1.47 -7.85 -10.22
CA VAL A 47 -0.65 -8.04 -11.42
C VAL A 47 -0.93 -7.00 -12.52
N GLY A 48 -1.96 -6.18 -12.35
CA GLY A 48 -2.30 -5.11 -13.27
C GLY A 48 -3.63 -4.45 -12.93
N GLN A 49 -4.13 -3.63 -13.84
CA GLN A 49 -5.44 -2.98 -13.73
C GLN A 49 -6.23 -3.22 -15.02
N THR A 50 -7.55 -3.34 -14.88
CA THR A 50 -8.45 -3.63 -15.99
C THR A 50 -9.80 -2.94 -15.77
N ASN A 51 -10.61 -2.91 -16.81
CA ASN A 51 -11.99 -2.47 -16.67
C ASN A 51 -12.77 -3.51 -15.86
N CYS A 52 -13.54 -3.02 -14.90
CA CYS A 52 -14.40 -3.88 -14.10
C CYS A 52 -15.40 -4.64 -14.99
N ARG A 53 -15.53 -5.94 -14.76
CA ARG A 53 -16.38 -6.82 -15.59
C ARG A 53 -17.79 -6.98 -15.05
N CYS A 54 -18.00 -6.69 -13.77
CA CYS A 54 -19.30 -6.86 -13.11
C CYS A 54 -19.99 -5.52 -12.88
N SER A 55 -21.31 -5.50 -13.09
CA SER A 55 -22.17 -4.39 -12.69
C SER A 55 -22.11 -4.20 -11.17
N GLY A 56 -21.74 -3.01 -10.71
CA GLY A 56 -21.61 -2.67 -9.30
C GLY A 56 -20.18 -2.42 -8.85
N GLN A 57 -19.19 -2.98 -9.57
CA GLN A 57 -17.80 -2.58 -9.40
C GLN A 57 -17.60 -1.15 -9.93
N LYS A 58 -16.97 -0.29 -9.14
CA LYS A 58 -16.72 1.12 -9.49
C LYS A 58 -15.23 1.37 -9.62
N GLU A 59 -14.91 2.33 -10.48
CA GLU A 59 -13.56 2.76 -10.85
C GLU A 59 -12.82 1.71 -11.68
N GLN A 60 -11.50 1.85 -11.81
CA GLN A 60 -10.68 0.80 -12.42
C GLN A 60 -10.61 -0.37 -11.45
N CYS A 61 -10.58 -1.60 -11.98
CA CYS A 61 -10.44 -2.78 -11.15
C CYS A 61 -8.99 -3.26 -11.15
N ASP A 62 -8.49 -3.65 -9.99
CA ASP A 62 -7.21 -4.32 -9.87
C ASP A 62 -7.35 -5.78 -10.32
N LEU A 63 -6.42 -6.23 -11.15
CA LEU A 63 -6.27 -7.61 -11.56
C LEU A 63 -5.38 -8.31 -10.54
N TRP A 64 -5.89 -9.34 -9.88
CA TRP A 64 -5.19 -10.08 -8.84
C TRP A 64 -4.87 -11.50 -9.30
N THR A 65 -3.68 -11.96 -8.97
CA THR A 65 -3.30 -13.37 -9.07
C THR A 65 -3.23 -13.95 -7.67
N CYS A 66 -4.12 -14.89 -7.38
CA CYS A 66 -4.25 -15.57 -6.10
C CYS A 66 -3.43 -16.86 -6.06
N PRO A 67 -2.99 -17.34 -4.89
CA PRO A 67 -2.37 -18.66 -4.79
C PRO A 67 -3.38 -19.78 -5.07
N GLY A 68 -2.93 -20.88 -5.67
CA GLY A 68 -3.77 -22.05 -5.98
C GLY A 68 -3.66 -22.52 -7.43
N GLY A 69 -4.49 -23.52 -7.78
CA GLY A 69 -4.61 -24.04 -9.15
C GLY A 69 -5.38 -23.09 -10.07
N LYS A 70 -5.09 -23.13 -11.38
CA LYS A 70 -5.76 -22.28 -12.37
C LYS A 70 -7.24 -22.68 -12.56
N PRO A 71 -8.15 -21.73 -12.84
CA PRO A 71 -7.92 -20.29 -12.92
C PRO A 71 -7.84 -19.64 -11.53
N ASN A 72 -6.79 -18.86 -11.32
CA ASN A 72 -6.48 -18.21 -10.04
C ASN A 72 -6.39 -16.68 -10.18
N VAL A 73 -7.04 -16.12 -11.19
CA VAL A 73 -7.06 -14.69 -11.47
C VAL A 73 -8.41 -14.12 -11.07
N MET A 74 -8.41 -12.96 -10.41
CA MET A 74 -9.63 -12.24 -10.07
C MET A 74 -9.52 -10.76 -10.38
N VAL A 75 -10.66 -10.10 -10.39
CA VAL A 75 -10.81 -8.67 -10.63
C VAL A 75 -11.48 -8.05 -9.42
N CYS A 76 -10.82 -7.05 -8.80
CA CYS A 76 -11.23 -6.38 -7.57
C CYS A 76 -11.60 -4.92 -7.88
N GLY A 77 -12.80 -4.47 -7.52
CA GLY A 77 -13.13 -3.04 -7.60
C GLY A 77 -12.30 -2.25 -6.61
N GLN A 78 -11.51 -1.26 -7.07
CA GLN A 78 -10.61 -0.48 -6.20
C GLN A 78 -11.32 0.19 -5.03
N SER A 79 -12.58 0.58 -5.23
CA SER A 79 -13.47 1.15 -4.23
C SER A 79 -14.06 0.16 -3.22
N GLY A 80 -13.58 -1.09 -3.16
CA GLY A 80 -14.11 -2.13 -2.28
C GLY A 80 -15.47 -2.66 -2.72
N THR A 81 -15.82 -2.45 -3.99
CA THR A 81 -17.15 -2.77 -4.56
C THR A 81 -17.35 -4.23 -4.93
N GLY A 82 -16.40 -5.10 -4.54
CA GLY A 82 -16.48 -6.55 -4.69
C GLY A 82 -15.46 -7.13 -5.67
N CYS A 83 -15.33 -8.45 -5.64
CA CYS A 83 -14.28 -9.20 -6.33
C CYS A 83 -14.91 -10.36 -7.12
N VAL A 84 -14.39 -10.66 -8.31
CA VAL A 84 -14.90 -11.73 -9.16
C VAL A 84 -13.76 -12.51 -9.80
N TRP A 85 -13.88 -13.85 -9.85
CA TRP A 85 -12.93 -14.72 -10.56
C TRP A 85 -13.11 -14.62 -12.07
N ILE A 86 -12.00 -14.66 -12.82
CA ILE A 86 -12.00 -14.61 -14.29
C ILE A 86 -11.07 -15.65 -14.92
#